data_AF-A0A1Y2T375-F1
#
_entry.id   AF-A0A1Y2T375-F1
#
_cell.length_a   1.000
_cell.length_b   1.000
_cell.length_c   1.000
_cell.angle_alpha   90.00
_cell.angle_beta   90.00
_cell.angle_gamma   90.00
#
_symmetry.space_group_name_H-M   'P 1'
#
loop_
_entity.id
_entity.type
_entity.pdbx_description
1 polymer ?
#
loop_
_entity_poly.entity_id
_entity_poly.type
_entity_poly.pdbx_seq_one_letter_code
_entity_poly.pdbx_strand_id
1 'polypeptide(L)'
;MIAAIEKGWFQQQIADSAYRFQRRVMSGDYKVVGVNAYVDPDEKPKAKILKVNPEVQQRQIERLRQVRATRDQRAAAAALAELRRASQTDENLMPYILECVRRYCTVGEICGVWRELWGEFREESVF
;
A
#
# COMPACT_ATOMS: atom_id res chain seq x y z
N MET A 1 3.41 -19.63 11.43
CA MET A 1 3.60 -18.19 11.12
C MET A 1 2.28 -17.53 10.73
N ILE A 2 1.55 -18.03 9.74
CA ILE A 2 0.22 -17.51 9.32
C ILE A 2 -0.75 -17.41 10.51
N ALA A 3 -0.96 -18.49 11.26
CA ALA A 3 -1.83 -18.49 12.44
C ALA A 3 -1.43 -17.48 13.54
N ALA A 4 -0.16 -17.06 13.60
CA ALA A 4 0.28 -16.02 14.54
C ALA A 4 0.02 -14.60 14.01
N ILE A 5 0.04 -14.43 12.68
CA ILE A 5 -0.37 -13.19 12.00
C ILE A 5 -1.88 -13.00 12.14
N GLU A 6 -2.66 -14.07 11.90
CA GLU A 6 -4.12 -14.05 12.04
C GLU A 6 -4.55 -13.72 13.48
N LYS A 7 -3.81 -14.22 14.47
CA LYS A 7 -4.06 -13.92 15.90
C LYS A 7 -3.50 -12.55 16.34
N GLY A 8 -2.90 -11.78 15.43
CA GLY A 8 -2.36 -10.45 15.75
C GLY A 8 -1.14 -10.44 16.69
N TRP A 9 -0.49 -11.59 16.91
CA TRP A 9 0.56 -11.71 17.93
C TRP A 9 1.77 -10.82 17.62
N PHE A 10 2.19 -10.75 16.35
CA PHE A 10 3.30 -9.90 15.96
C PHE A 10 2.96 -8.42 16.10
N GLN A 11 1.74 -8.02 15.73
CA GLN A 11 1.24 -6.66 15.86
C GLN A 11 1.24 -6.23 17.33
N GLN A 12 0.76 -7.10 18.23
CA GLN A 12 0.82 -6.86 19.67
C GLN A 12 2.26 -6.70 20.18
N GLN A 13 3.16 -7.61 19.83
CA GLN A 13 4.56 -7.54 20.29
C GLN A 13 5.27 -6.27 19.79
N ILE A 14 5.02 -5.87 18.54
CA ILE A 14 5.56 -4.62 17.97
C ILE A 14 4.98 -3.42 18.72
N ALA A 15 3.67 -3.37 18.93
CA ALA A 15 2.99 -2.29 19.63
C ALA A 15 3.48 -2.14 21.09
N ASP A 16 3.57 -3.26 21.82
CA ASP A 16 4.08 -3.28 23.20
C ASP A 16 5.53 -2.82 23.27
N SER A 17 6.37 -3.26 22.33
CA SER A 17 7.77 -2.84 22.27
C SER A 17 7.89 -1.34 21.98
N ALA A 18 7.14 -0.84 20.99
CA ALA A 18 7.08 0.56 20.65
C ALA A 18 6.58 1.41 21.83
N TYR A 19 5.55 0.95 22.54
CA TYR A 19 5.01 1.63 23.71
C TYR A 19 6.03 1.67 24.87
N ARG A 20 6.70 0.55 25.17
CA ARG A 20 7.79 0.53 26.17
C ARG A 20 8.94 1.46 25.79
N PHE A 21 9.30 1.52 24.51
CA PHE A 21 10.32 2.45 24.02
C PHE A 21 9.87 3.90 24.22
N GLN A 22 8.65 4.24 23.79
CA GLN A 22 8.09 5.58 23.93
C GLN A 22 8.05 6.04 25.39
N ARG A 23 7.63 5.16 26.33
CA ARG A 23 7.63 5.49 27.77
C ARG A 23 9.04 5.80 28.29
N ARG A 24 10.05 5.04 27.89
CA ARG A 24 11.45 5.29 28.30
C ARG A 24 12.01 6.58 27.73
N VAL A 25 11.60 6.96 26.50
CA VAL A 25 11.93 8.27 25.94
C VAL A 25 11.25 9.37 26.73
N MET A 26 9.98 9.22 27.09
CA MET A 26 9.24 10.23 27.84
C MET A 26 9.71 10.37 29.30
N SER A 27 10.12 9.30 29.96
CA SER A 27 10.67 9.36 31.33
C SER A 27 12.11 9.91 31.37
N GLY A 28 12.79 10.00 30.22
CA GLY A 28 14.19 10.43 30.14
C GLY A 28 15.20 9.31 30.43
N ASP A 29 14.73 8.11 30.75
CA ASP A 29 15.55 6.89 30.93
C ASP A 29 16.31 6.55 29.65
N TYR A 30 15.71 6.83 28.49
CA TYR A 30 16.35 6.70 27.19
C TYR A 30 16.60 8.09 26.60
N LYS A 31 17.88 8.48 26.54
CA LYS A 31 18.31 9.81 26.08
C LYS A 31 18.28 9.88 24.55
N VAL A 32 17.49 10.80 24.02
CA VAL A 32 17.43 11.20 22.61
C VAL A 32 17.90 12.66 22.53
N VAL A 33 19.13 12.84 22.05
CA VAL A 33 19.80 14.16 21.96
C VAL A 33 19.01 15.07 21.01
N GLY A 34 18.74 16.30 21.45
CA GLY A 34 17.94 17.27 20.71
C GLY A 34 16.42 17.08 20.84
N VAL A 35 15.95 16.03 21.53
CA VAL A 35 14.52 15.77 21.75
C VAL A 35 14.16 15.82 23.25
N ASN A 36 14.77 14.98 24.08
CA ASN A 36 14.51 14.94 25.53
C ASN A 36 15.76 15.22 26.39
N ALA A 37 16.92 15.31 25.75
CA ALA A 37 18.20 15.55 26.40
C ALA A 37 19.02 16.51 25.54
N TYR A 38 19.71 17.46 26.18
CA TYR A 38 20.57 18.45 25.49
C TYR A 38 19.81 19.18 24.37
N VAL A 39 18.59 19.63 24.68
CA VAL A 39 17.73 20.35 23.73
C VAL A 39 18.20 21.79 23.64
N ASP A 40 18.47 22.26 22.42
CA ASP A 40 18.74 23.66 22.14
C ASP A 40 17.40 24.39 21.91
N PRO A 41 17.00 25.34 22.78
CA PRO A 41 15.73 26.05 22.65
C PRO A 41 15.67 26.97 21.42
N ASP A 42 16.81 27.33 20.85
CA ASP A 42 16.91 28.21 19.68
C ASP A 42 17.06 27.44 18.36
N GLU A 43 17.13 26.10 18.42
CA GLU A 43 17.20 25.25 17.23
C GLU A 43 15.87 25.27 16.46
N LYS A 44 15.87 25.96 15.32
CA LYS A 44 14.76 25.91 14.36
C LYS A 44 15.01 24.80 13.35
N PRO A 45 14.04 23.92 13.09
CA PRO A 45 14.18 22.91 12.03
C PRO A 45 14.40 23.61 10.68
N LYS A 46 15.61 23.46 10.11
CA LYS A 46 16.02 24.12 8.86
C LYS A 46 15.64 23.34 7.60
N ALA A 47 15.00 22.19 7.75
CA ALA A 47 14.68 21.31 6.64
C ALA A 47 13.46 21.82 5.87
N LYS A 48 13.63 22.02 4.55
CA LYS A 48 12.49 22.21 3.65
C LYS A 48 11.75 20.89 3.52
N ILE A 49 10.48 20.86 3.95
CA ILE A 49 9.63 19.69 3.76
C ILE A 49 9.29 19.58 2.28
N LEU A 50 9.64 18.45 1.66
CA LEU A 50 9.22 18.14 0.30
C LEU A 50 7.70 17.98 0.28
N LYS A 51 7.02 18.84 -0.48
CA LYS A 51 5.59 18.73 -0.75
C LYS A 51 5.37 18.20 -2.15
N VAL A 52 4.53 17.17 -2.28
CA VAL A 52 4.11 16.66 -3.59
C VAL A 52 3.21 17.70 -4.24
N ASN A 53 3.49 18.04 -5.50
CA ASN A 53 2.66 18.97 -6.26
C ASN A 53 1.28 18.33 -6.56
N PRO A 54 0.15 18.95 -6.17
CA PRO A 54 -1.20 18.45 -6.46
C PRO A 54 -1.47 18.22 -7.96
N GLU A 55 -0.79 18.94 -8.86
CA GLU A 55 -0.92 18.77 -10.32
C GLU A 55 -0.53 17.36 -10.79
N VAL A 56 0.31 16.64 -10.03
CA VAL A 56 0.69 15.25 -10.35
C VAL A 56 -0.54 14.35 -10.37
N GLN A 57 -1.49 14.56 -9.45
CA GLN A 57 -2.74 13.81 -9.41
C GLN A 57 -3.60 14.08 -10.65
N GLN A 58 -3.76 15.35 -11.03
CA GLN A 58 -4.56 15.74 -12.19
C GLN A 58 -3.99 15.12 -13.47
N ARG A 59 -2.66 15.24 -13.67
CA ARG A 59 -1.95 14.66 -14.81
C ARG A 59 -2.13 13.15 -14.89
N GLN A 60 -2.10 12.45 -13.75
CA GLN A 60 -2.29 11.01 -13.71
C GLN A 60 -3.74 10.61 -14.05
N ILE A 61 -4.73 11.38 -13.59
CA ILE A 61 -6.15 11.15 -13.95
C ILE A 61 -6.36 11.33 -15.45
N GLU A 62 -5.80 12.39 -16.04
CA GLU A 62 -5.89 12.65 -17.48
C GLU A 62 -5.24 11.53 -18.30
N ARG A 63 -4.02 11.13 -17.94
CA ARG A 63 -3.32 10.00 -18.58
C ARG A 63 -4.14 8.71 -18.49
N LEU A 64 -4.74 8.43 -17.34
CA LEU A 64 -5.58 7.26 -17.13
C LEU A 64 -6.83 7.29 -18.02
N ARG A 65 -7.49 8.45 -18.11
CA ARG A 65 -8.66 8.66 -18.98
C ARG A 65 -8.29 8.46 -20.45
N GLN A 66 -7.16 9.01 -20.88
CA GLN A 66 -6.67 8.86 -22.25
C GLN A 66 -6.39 7.39 -22.58
N VAL A 67 -5.62 6.68 -21.74
CA VAL A 67 -5.33 5.25 -21.94
C VAL A 67 -6.61 4.43 -22.02
N ARG A 68 -7.58 4.71 -21.13
CA ARG A 68 -8.88 4.03 -21.18
C ARG A 68 -9.65 4.39 -22.44
N ALA A 69 -9.60 5.62 -22.95
CA ALA A 69 -10.34 6.01 -24.14
C ALA A 69 -9.75 5.43 -25.44
N THR A 70 -8.42 5.26 -25.52
CA THR A 70 -7.72 4.90 -26.76
C THR A 70 -7.37 3.42 -26.89
N ARG A 71 -7.38 2.65 -25.79
CA ARG A 71 -7.09 1.21 -25.84
C ARG A 71 -8.17 0.43 -26.58
N ASP A 72 -7.81 -0.74 -27.09
CA ASP A 72 -8.77 -1.74 -27.57
C ASP A 72 -9.58 -2.28 -26.37
N GLN A 73 -10.82 -1.81 -26.26
CA GLN A 73 -11.71 -2.19 -25.15
C GLN A 73 -12.07 -3.67 -25.17
N ARG A 74 -12.23 -4.26 -26.36
CA ARG A 74 -12.63 -5.67 -26.48
C ARG A 74 -11.47 -6.56 -26.06
N ALA A 75 -10.26 -6.24 -26.52
CA ALA A 75 -9.07 -6.98 -26.11
C ALA A 75 -8.77 -6.83 -24.60
N ALA A 76 -8.95 -5.62 -24.04
CA ALA A 76 -8.78 -5.40 -22.60
C ALA A 76 -9.81 -6.17 -21.76
N ALA A 77 -11.09 -6.16 -22.17
CA ALA A 77 -12.14 -6.91 -21.50
C ALA A 77 -11.91 -8.43 -21.57
N ALA A 78 -11.49 -8.94 -22.74
CA ALA A 78 -11.16 -10.35 -22.90
C ALA A 78 -9.97 -10.76 -22.02
N ALA A 79 -8.90 -9.96 -21.95
CA ALA A 79 -7.75 -10.23 -21.10
C ALA A 79 -8.13 -10.30 -19.61
N LEU A 80 -8.98 -9.38 -19.14
CA LEU A 80 -9.49 -9.40 -17.76
C LEU A 80 -10.38 -10.62 -17.48
N ALA A 81 -11.19 -11.05 -18.44
CA ALA A 81 -12.01 -12.26 -18.32
C ALA A 81 -11.15 -13.52 -18.21
N GLU A 82 -10.09 -13.62 -19.02
CA GLU A 82 -9.14 -14.73 -18.94
C GLU A 82 -8.37 -14.73 -17.61
N LEU A 83 -7.95 -13.55 -17.13
CA LEU A 83 -7.34 -13.41 -15.80
C LEU A 83 -8.31 -13.90 -14.71
N ARG A 84 -9.60 -13.56 -14.80
CA ARG A 84 -10.61 -14.02 -13.84
C ARG A 84 -10.77 -15.54 -13.87
N ARG A 85 -10.76 -16.16 -15.06
CA ARG A 85 -10.84 -17.62 -15.23
C ARG A 85 -9.63 -18.30 -14.60
N ALA A 86 -8.42 -17.84 -14.92
CA ALA A 86 -7.18 -18.38 -14.36
C ALA A 86 -7.08 -18.18 -12.83
N SER A 87 -7.61 -17.07 -12.29
CA SER A 87 -7.61 -16.79 -10.84
C SER A 87 -8.52 -17.72 -10.02
N GLN A 88 -9.33 -18.57 -10.68
CA GLN A 88 -10.15 -19.60 -10.04
C GLN A 88 -9.50 -20.99 -10.10
N THR A 89 -8.32 -21.11 -10.67
CA THR A 89 -7.55 -22.35 -10.77
C THR A 89 -6.19 -22.19 -10.08
N ASP A 90 -5.41 -23.27 -10.03
CA ASP A 90 -4.02 -23.25 -9.52
C ASP A 90 -2.98 -22.88 -10.60
N GLU A 91 -3.42 -22.27 -11.70
CA GLU A 91 -2.51 -21.85 -12.77
C GLU A 91 -1.65 -20.65 -12.35
N ASN A 92 -0.47 -20.51 -12.98
CA ASN A 92 0.34 -19.33 -12.80
C ASN A 92 -0.34 -18.09 -13.41
N LEU A 93 -0.61 -17.07 -12.60
CA LEU A 93 -1.31 -15.86 -13.03
C LEU A 93 -0.42 -14.87 -13.80
N MET A 94 0.90 -14.97 -13.71
CA MET A 94 1.82 -14.00 -14.32
C MET A 94 1.63 -13.81 -15.84
N PRO A 95 1.47 -14.86 -16.66
CA PRO A 95 1.20 -14.70 -18.09
C PRO A 95 -0.08 -13.91 -18.38
N TYR A 96 -1.13 -14.13 -17.60
CA TYR A 96 -2.42 -13.44 -17.74
C TYR A 96 -2.33 -11.97 -17.30
N ILE A 97 -1.57 -11.68 -16.23
CA ILE A 97 -1.28 -10.30 -15.80
C ILE A 97 -0.50 -9.57 -16.91
N LEU A 98 0.52 -10.20 -17.49
CA LEU A 98 1.28 -9.61 -18.59
C LEU A 98 0.41 -9.31 -19.79
N GLU A 99 -0.52 -10.20 -20.14
CA GLU A 99 -1.46 -9.94 -21.22
C GLU A 99 -2.39 -8.77 -20.91
N CYS A 100 -2.93 -8.69 -19.68
CA CYS A 100 -3.71 -7.53 -19.23
C CYS A 100 -2.92 -6.22 -19.40
N VAL A 101 -1.65 -6.19 -18.94
CA VAL A 101 -0.80 -4.99 -19.06
C VAL A 101 -0.53 -4.63 -20.53
N ARG A 102 -0.26 -5.62 -21.40
CA ARG A 102 -0.10 -5.40 -22.85
C ARG A 102 -1.35 -4.83 -23.51
N ARG A 103 -2.53 -5.17 -23.01
CA ARG A 103 -3.83 -4.62 -23.46
C ARG A 103 -4.21 -3.32 -22.73
N TYR A 104 -3.29 -2.70 -22.01
CA TYR A 104 -3.52 -1.46 -21.26
C TYR A 104 -4.64 -1.58 -20.22
N CYS A 105 -4.82 -2.77 -19.65
CA CYS A 105 -5.57 -2.92 -18.40
C CYS A 105 -4.78 -2.23 -17.27
N THR A 106 -5.50 -1.52 -16.43
CA THR A 106 -4.95 -0.72 -15.34
C THR A 106 -4.76 -1.59 -14.10
N VAL A 107 -3.84 -1.22 -13.21
CA VAL A 107 -3.63 -1.92 -11.93
C VAL A 107 -4.95 -2.01 -11.15
N GLY A 108 -5.76 -0.95 -11.14
CA GLY A 108 -7.06 -0.95 -10.47
C GLY A 108 -8.08 -1.92 -11.06
N GLU A 109 -8.04 -2.19 -12.37
CA GLU A 109 -8.93 -3.17 -13.02
C GLU A 109 -8.47 -4.60 -12.71
N ILE A 110 -7.17 -4.88 -12.78
CA ILE A 110 -6.58 -6.17 -12.42
C ILE A 110 -6.90 -6.50 -10.95
N CYS A 111 -6.62 -5.57 -10.03
CA CYS A 111 -6.98 -5.73 -8.63
C CYS A 111 -8.50 -5.76 -8.42
N GLY A 112 -9.29 -5.12 -9.30
CA GLY A 112 -10.75 -5.19 -9.29
C GLY A 112 -11.25 -6.63 -9.48
N VAL A 113 -10.69 -7.35 -10.45
CA VAL A 113 -11.00 -8.78 -10.68
C VAL A 113 -10.75 -9.60 -9.41
N TRP A 114 -9.62 -9.41 -8.74
CA TRP A 114 -9.29 -10.15 -7.52
C TRP A 114 -10.16 -9.76 -6.34
N ARG A 115 -10.53 -8.48 -6.20
CA ARG A 115 -11.45 -8.05 -5.15
C ARG A 115 -12.83 -8.65 -5.30
N GLU A 116 -13.32 -8.83 -6.52
CA GLU A 116 -14.59 -9.51 -6.76
C GLU A 116 -14.54 -11.02 -6.48
N LEU A 117 -13.37 -11.65 -6.65
CA LEU A 117 -13.19 -13.09 -6.43
C LEU A 117 -12.86 -13.45 -4.98
N TRP A 118 -11.96 -12.71 -4.35
CA TRP A 118 -11.37 -13.02 -3.04
C TRP A 118 -11.73 -12.02 -1.94
N GLY A 119 -12.41 -10.92 -2.29
CA GLY A 119 -12.72 -9.85 -1.37
C GLY A 119 -11.53 -8.92 -1.10
N GLU A 120 -11.64 -8.14 -0.04
CA GLU A 120 -10.58 -7.26 0.46
C GLU A 120 -10.15 -7.74 1.84
N PHE A 121 -8.84 -7.79 2.07
CA PHE A 121 -8.31 -8.08 3.40
C PHE A 121 -8.77 -6.99 4.38
N ARG A 122 -9.33 -7.41 5.50
CA ARG A 122 -9.66 -6.54 6.63
C ARG A 122 -8.87 -7.02 7.83
N GLU A 123 -8.14 -6.10 8.43
CA GLU A 123 -7.48 -6.37 9.69
C GLU A 123 -8.53 -6.48 10.79
N GLU A 124 -8.53 -7.59 11.54
CA GLU A 124 -9.25 -7.66 12.80
C GLU A 124 -8.44 -6.89 13.83
N SER A 125 -8.89 -5.68 14.17
CA SER A 125 -8.16 -4.83 15.11
C SER A 125 -8.12 -5.49 16.48
N VAL A 126 -6.92 -5.61 17.03
CA VAL A 126 -6.71 -6.10 18.41
C VAL A 126 -6.78 -4.95 19.43
N PHE A 127 -7.27 -3.78 18.99
CA PHE A 127 -7.43 -2.52 19.71
C PHE A 127 -8.73 -1.83 19.30
#